data_AF-A0A3M1QB67-F1
#
_entry.id   AF-A0A3M1QB67-F1
#
_cell.length_a   1.000
_cell.length_b   1.000
_cell.length_c   1.000
_cell.angle_alpha   90.00
_cell.angle_beta   90.00
_cell.angle_gamma   90.00
#
_symmetry.space_group_name_H-M   'P 1'
#
loop_
_entity.id
_entity.type
_entity.pdbx_description
1 polymer ?
#
loop_
_entity_poly.entity_id
_entity_poly.type
_entity_poly.pdbx_seq_one_letter_code
_entity_poly.pdbx_strand_id
1 'polypeptide(L)'
;MATTSAAADAVHARLINANGQMIPGDAIEHAARMLNDGRLLAVCSASGDRLLCRADDQGVVLRLRERHVRDGLPLAVIVRDLPAAERIARLTDADRDALLRPHAPVVLLTPRRGVRIAPAVAPNCPTLGTMLPGTPLYERLLSHCDGPLATATLDAVGRFRAPESDSPRTPPAEADALLSCEEPCASCIGDSIVFSLGDQVAYLRRGRADAEIPLQLSHAAAKATVPTLAVGCDRRCAVALLFDGQVILSEHIGDLTAPHAFQHFVRSVEALCGQYGFEPQRVVCDCDARQLSTQFARQLRLPLITVQHHRAHVASVLADRGWIDPVIGVVCDGGAPGDDDRSQWGCELIRCAGADYERLGHLKYD
;
A
#
# COMPACT_ATOMS: atom_id res chain seq x y z
N MET A 1 -6.23 -1.41 35.64
CA MET A 1 -5.61 -2.51 36.42
C MET A 1 -6.16 -3.82 35.89
N ALA A 2 -5.29 -4.84 35.84
CA ALA A 2 -5.46 -6.17 35.22
C ALA A 2 -5.28 -6.16 33.68
N THR A 3 -4.26 -6.75 33.07
CA THR A 3 -3.20 -7.64 33.56
C THR A 3 -1.94 -7.48 32.72
N THR A 4 -0.83 -7.12 33.35
CA THR A 4 0.52 -7.52 32.93
C THR A 4 0.60 -9.04 33.00
N SER A 5 0.78 -9.70 31.86
CA SER A 5 1.29 -11.08 31.79
C SER A 5 2.46 -11.08 30.82
N ALA A 6 3.66 -11.08 31.38
CA ALA A 6 4.88 -11.41 30.68
C ALA A 6 4.85 -12.93 30.35
N ALA A 7 4.26 -13.27 29.23
CA ALA A 7 4.64 -14.44 28.46
C ALA A 7 5.11 -13.90 27.11
N ALA A 8 6.37 -14.15 26.77
CA ALA A 8 6.80 -13.99 25.39
C ALA A 8 5.95 -14.96 24.56
N ASP A 9 4.94 -14.45 23.87
CA ASP A 9 4.13 -15.25 22.95
C ASP A 9 5.11 -15.90 21.97
N ALA A 10 5.27 -17.22 22.10
CA ALA A 10 6.20 -17.98 21.30
C ALA A 10 5.70 -17.94 19.86
N VAL A 11 6.29 -17.08 19.04
CA VAL A 11 6.02 -17.05 17.60
C VAL A 11 6.36 -18.44 17.04
N HIS A 12 5.33 -19.23 16.74
CA HIS A 12 5.46 -20.54 16.14
C HIS A 12 5.73 -20.38 14.64
N ALA A 13 6.99 -20.60 14.25
CA ALA A 13 7.43 -20.53 12.87
C ALA A 13 8.13 -21.84 12.47
N ARG A 14 7.98 -22.21 11.20
CA ARG A 14 8.63 -23.37 10.58
C ARG A 14 9.52 -22.88 9.45
N LEU A 15 10.75 -23.38 9.38
CA LEU A 15 11.67 -23.08 8.28
C LEU A 15 11.75 -24.28 7.33
N ILE A 16 11.53 -24.03 6.05
CA ILE A 16 11.49 -25.04 5.00
C ILE A 16 12.56 -24.69 3.96
N ASN A 17 13.45 -25.63 3.66
CA ASN A 17 14.51 -25.42 2.66
C ASN A 17 13.98 -25.53 1.21
N ALA A 18 14.82 -25.22 0.23
CA ALA A 18 14.50 -25.32 -1.20
C ALA A 18 14.00 -26.72 -1.65
N ASN A 19 14.34 -27.78 -0.91
CA ASN A 19 13.89 -29.16 -1.20
C ASN A 19 12.54 -29.50 -0.54
N GLY A 20 11.89 -28.55 0.13
CA GLY A 20 10.65 -28.77 0.86
C GLY A 20 10.81 -29.47 2.21
N GLN A 21 12.04 -29.59 2.73
CA GLN A 21 12.31 -30.25 4.00
C GLN A 21 12.34 -29.23 5.15
N MET A 22 11.73 -29.58 6.27
CA MET A 22 11.79 -28.79 7.50
C MET A 22 13.21 -28.78 8.08
N ILE A 23 13.71 -27.59 8.40
CA ILE A 23 14.96 -27.40 9.14
C ILE A 23 14.62 -27.47 10.64
N PRO A 24 15.19 -28.42 11.40
CA PRO A 24 14.93 -28.54 12.84
C PRO A 24 15.62 -27.41 13.65
N GLY A 25 15.10 -27.13 14.84
CA GLY A 25 15.64 -26.13 15.76
C GLY A 25 14.88 -24.81 15.74
N ASP A 26 15.54 -23.72 16.14
CA ASP A 26 14.95 -22.37 16.10
C ASP A 26 14.86 -21.88 14.65
N ALA A 27 13.65 -21.94 14.08
CA ALA A 27 13.39 -21.55 12.69
C ALA A 27 13.77 -20.09 12.40
N ILE A 28 13.58 -19.18 13.36
CA ILE A 28 13.80 -17.75 13.16
C ILE A 28 15.30 -17.45 13.19
N GLU A 29 16.03 -18.07 14.12
CA GLU A 29 17.50 -17.92 14.17
C GLU A 29 18.17 -18.49 12.92
N HIS A 30 17.76 -19.68 12.47
CA HIS A 30 18.29 -20.26 11.22
C HIS A 30 17.94 -19.40 10.00
N ALA A 31 16.74 -18.85 9.94
CA ALA A 31 16.33 -17.95 8.86
C ALA A 31 17.19 -16.67 8.84
N ALA A 32 17.49 -16.09 10.01
CA ALA A 32 18.37 -14.93 10.11
C ALA A 32 19.81 -15.25 9.66
N ARG A 33 20.34 -16.43 10.03
CA ARG A 33 21.65 -16.89 9.53
C ARG A 33 21.68 -17.01 8.01
N MET A 34 20.63 -17.61 7.42
CA MET A 34 20.51 -17.69 5.96
C MET A 34 20.51 -16.32 5.30
N LEU A 35 19.79 -15.34 5.87
CA LEU A 35 19.82 -13.96 5.39
C LEU A 35 21.23 -13.35 5.51
N ASN A 36 21.90 -13.52 6.64
CA ASN A 36 23.28 -13.05 6.83
C ASN A 36 24.27 -13.68 5.84
N ASP A 37 24.04 -14.95 5.45
CA ASP A 37 24.80 -15.66 4.40
C ASP A 37 24.41 -15.24 2.97
N GLY A 38 23.54 -14.24 2.81
CA GLY A 38 23.13 -13.69 1.51
C GLY A 38 22.08 -14.52 0.76
N ARG A 39 21.32 -15.37 1.46
CA ARG A 39 20.20 -16.12 0.85
C ARG A 39 18.94 -15.25 0.73
N LEU A 40 18.07 -15.64 -0.19
CA LEU A 40 16.73 -15.06 -0.35
C LEU A 40 15.72 -15.86 0.47
N LEU A 41 14.98 -15.20 1.35
CA LEU A 41 14.03 -15.84 2.25
C LEU A 41 12.60 -15.40 1.91
N ALA A 42 11.72 -16.34 1.60
CA ALA A 42 10.29 -16.09 1.62
C ALA A 42 9.79 -16.13 3.06
N VAL A 43 8.96 -15.18 3.45
CA VAL A 43 8.30 -15.14 4.75
C VAL A 43 6.80 -15.13 4.52
N CYS A 44 6.11 -16.14 5.02
CA CYS A 44 4.66 -16.20 5.05
C CYS A 44 4.15 -15.86 6.44
N SER A 45 3.32 -14.83 6.53
CA SER A 45 2.83 -14.32 7.82
C SER A 45 1.46 -13.69 7.70
N ALA A 46 0.78 -13.51 8.84
CA ALA A 46 -0.46 -12.73 8.91
C ALA A 46 -0.30 -11.31 8.32
N SER A 47 0.90 -10.72 8.41
CA SER A 47 1.26 -9.41 7.83
C SER A 47 1.54 -9.41 6.32
N GLY A 48 1.27 -10.54 5.64
CA GLY A 48 1.46 -10.73 4.21
C GLY A 48 2.77 -11.43 3.88
N ASP A 49 2.84 -11.89 2.63
CA ASP A 49 3.91 -12.74 2.15
C ASP A 49 4.97 -11.89 1.45
N ARG A 50 6.22 -12.01 1.91
CA ARG A 50 7.34 -11.17 1.50
C ARG A 50 8.54 -11.99 1.08
N LEU A 51 9.32 -11.46 0.15
CA LEU A 51 10.67 -11.91 -0.15
C LEU A 51 11.65 -10.96 0.55
N LEU A 52 12.58 -11.51 1.32
CA LEU A 52 13.56 -10.78 2.10
C LEU A 52 14.99 -11.12 1.66
N CYS A 53 15.86 -10.13 1.74
CA CYS A 53 17.30 -10.31 1.59
C CYS A 53 18.07 -9.19 2.31
N ARG A 54 19.40 -9.28 2.39
CA ARG A 54 20.23 -8.19 2.94
C ARG A 54 20.15 -6.94 2.07
N ALA A 55 19.80 -5.80 2.67
CA ALA A 55 19.72 -4.52 1.96
C ALA A 55 21.10 -3.88 1.73
N ASP A 56 22.14 -4.35 2.40
CA ASP A 56 23.50 -3.82 2.37
C ASP A 56 24.46 -4.63 1.49
N ASP A 57 23.96 -5.64 0.80
CA ASP A 57 24.70 -6.44 -0.18
C ASP A 57 24.13 -6.25 -1.59
N GLN A 58 24.91 -5.58 -2.45
CA GLN A 58 24.52 -5.29 -3.83
C GLN A 58 24.27 -6.56 -4.67
N GLY A 59 25.10 -7.60 -4.50
CA GLY A 59 24.97 -8.84 -5.27
C GLY A 59 23.71 -9.60 -4.87
N VAL A 60 23.36 -9.60 -3.58
CA VAL A 60 22.14 -10.22 -3.07
C VAL A 60 20.89 -9.48 -3.59
N VAL A 61 20.87 -8.15 -3.51
CA VAL A 61 19.73 -7.35 -3.98
C VAL A 61 19.52 -7.52 -5.49
N LEU A 62 20.59 -7.56 -6.28
CA LEU A 62 20.49 -7.83 -7.72
C LEU A 62 19.88 -9.21 -8.00
N ARG A 63 20.27 -10.26 -7.25
CA ARG A 63 19.64 -11.60 -7.38
C ARG A 63 18.15 -11.58 -7.05
N LEU A 64 17.75 -10.86 -6.00
CA LEU A 64 16.33 -10.69 -5.66
C LEU A 64 15.58 -10.02 -6.84
N ARG A 65 16.18 -8.98 -7.42
CA ARG A 65 15.58 -8.25 -8.54
C ARG A 65 15.43 -9.12 -9.78
N GLU A 66 16.47 -9.87 -10.15
CA GLU A 66 16.44 -10.79 -11.28
C GLU A 66 15.34 -11.85 -11.16
N ARG A 67 15.09 -12.35 -9.94
CA ARG A 67 14.10 -13.40 -9.71
C ARG A 67 12.67 -12.91 -9.59
N HIS A 68 12.44 -11.74 -8.97
CA HIS A 68 11.09 -11.31 -8.56
C HIS A 68 10.68 -9.90 -9.01
N VAL A 69 11.60 -8.94 -9.08
CA VAL A 69 11.25 -7.51 -9.15
C VAL A 69 11.32 -6.98 -10.57
N ARG A 70 10.15 -6.69 -11.13
CA ARG A 70 10.02 -6.02 -12.42
C ARG A 70 10.43 -4.53 -12.31
N ASP A 71 11.04 -4.01 -13.37
CA ASP A 71 11.10 -2.59 -13.73
C ASP A 71 11.47 -1.59 -12.63
N GLY A 72 12.74 -1.52 -12.22
CA GLY A 72 13.30 -0.34 -11.52
C GLY A 72 12.65 0.09 -10.19
N LEU A 73 11.56 -0.55 -9.76
CA LEU A 73 10.78 -0.20 -8.59
C LEU A 73 11.67 -0.29 -7.34
N PRO A 74 11.65 0.72 -6.47
CA PRO A 74 12.35 0.67 -5.20
C PRO A 74 11.81 -0.44 -4.30
N LEU A 75 12.71 -1.04 -3.55
CA LEU A 75 12.43 -1.97 -2.47
C LEU A 75 12.30 -1.19 -1.15
N ALA A 76 11.37 -1.62 -0.30
CA ALA A 76 11.34 -1.11 1.07
C ALA A 76 12.47 -1.77 1.88
N VAL A 77 12.97 -1.05 2.87
CA VAL A 77 14.00 -1.51 3.80
C VAL A 77 13.40 -1.62 5.20
N ILE A 78 13.48 -2.80 5.79
CA ILE A 78 13.10 -3.05 7.17
C ILE A 78 14.34 -2.89 8.04
N VAL A 79 14.25 -2.04 9.07
CA VAL A 79 15.31 -1.80 10.04
C VAL A 79 14.84 -2.15 11.45
N ARG A 80 15.76 -2.58 12.30
CA ARG A 80 15.45 -3.10 13.65
C ARG A 80 14.74 -2.09 14.54
N ASP A 81 15.17 -0.83 14.50
CA ASP A 81 14.74 0.21 15.42
C ASP A 81 14.96 1.62 14.84
N LEU A 82 14.46 2.63 15.55
CA LEU A 82 14.60 4.04 15.15
C LEU A 82 16.07 4.49 15.03
N PRO A 83 16.98 4.14 15.97
CA PRO A 83 18.41 4.41 15.80
C PRO A 83 19.01 3.81 14.52
N ALA A 84 18.54 2.64 14.07
CA ALA A 84 18.96 2.04 12.80
C ALA A 84 18.45 2.82 11.59
N ALA A 85 17.22 3.33 11.64
CA ALA A 85 16.69 4.22 10.61
C ALA A 85 17.54 5.52 10.51
N GLU A 86 17.89 6.13 11.64
CA GLU A 86 18.70 7.37 11.68
C GLU A 86 20.13 7.20 11.14
N ARG A 87 20.67 5.98 11.21
CA ARG A 87 21.97 5.64 10.62
C ARG A 87 21.93 5.65 9.09
N ILE A 88 20.81 5.28 8.47
CA ILE A 88 20.70 5.15 7.01
C ILE A 88 20.00 6.34 6.34
N ALA A 89 19.22 7.12 7.09
CA ALA A 89 18.44 8.22 6.56
C ALA A 89 18.36 9.42 7.52
N ARG A 90 17.96 10.58 6.98
CA ARG A 90 17.59 11.77 7.76
C ARG A 90 16.14 11.65 8.17
N LEU A 91 15.84 11.94 9.44
CA LEU A 91 14.49 11.93 10.00
C LEU A 91 14.11 13.32 10.51
N THR A 92 12.95 13.80 10.08
CA THR A 92 12.16 14.84 10.76
C THR A 92 11.37 14.22 11.90
N ASP A 93 10.71 15.05 12.72
CA ASP A 93 9.84 14.53 13.79
C ASP A 93 8.61 13.82 13.23
N ALA A 94 8.03 14.33 12.15
CA ALA A 94 6.95 13.65 11.42
C ALA A 94 7.37 12.26 10.89
N ASP A 95 8.62 12.10 10.43
CA ASP A 95 9.14 10.80 10.00
C ASP A 95 9.27 9.82 11.18
N ARG A 96 9.74 10.30 12.34
CA ARG A 96 9.86 9.48 13.56
C ARG A 96 8.49 9.00 14.02
N ASP A 97 7.53 9.92 14.09
CA ASP A 97 6.16 9.61 14.48
C ASP A 97 5.51 8.63 13.51
N ALA A 98 5.75 8.78 12.19
CA ALA A 98 5.26 7.85 11.18
C ALA A 98 5.87 6.45 11.32
N LEU A 99 7.19 6.33 11.53
CA LEU A 99 7.88 5.05 11.69
C LEU A 99 7.41 4.29 12.94
N LEU A 100 7.09 5.00 14.02
CA LEU A 100 6.64 4.44 15.29
C LEU A 100 5.15 4.06 15.31
N ARG A 101 4.40 4.31 14.22
CA ARG A 101 2.99 3.91 14.17
C ARG A 101 2.87 2.39 14.27
N PRO A 102 1.90 1.84 15.02
CA PRO A 102 1.76 0.39 15.23
C PRO A 102 1.62 -0.42 13.94
N HIS A 103 1.09 0.20 12.89
CA HIS A 103 0.94 -0.44 11.58
C HIS A 103 2.20 -0.44 10.72
N ALA A 104 3.30 0.13 11.20
CA ALA A 104 4.62 0.13 10.57
C ALA A 104 4.58 0.46 9.06
N PRO A 105 4.16 1.69 8.68
CA PRO A 105 4.10 2.07 7.27
C PRO A 105 5.51 2.16 6.67
N VAL A 106 5.61 2.07 5.35
CA VAL A 106 6.83 2.42 4.62
C VAL A 106 6.91 3.95 4.55
N VAL A 107 7.89 4.53 5.24
CA VAL A 107 8.16 5.97 5.23
C VAL A 107 9.24 6.29 4.20
N LEU A 108 8.97 7.22 3.28
CA LEU A 108 9.94 7.66 2.28
C LEU A 108 10.89 8.68 2.88
N LEU A 109 12.13 8.27 3.13
CA LEU A 109 13.12 9.07 3.82
C LEU A 109 14.22 9.55 2.89
N THR A 110 14.88 10.66 3.24
CA THR A 110 16.08 11.09 2.52
C THR A 110 17.29 10.28 3.00
N PRO A 111 17.94 9.46 2.15
CA PRO A 111 19.08 8.65 2.55
C PRO A 111 20.27 9.54 2.94
N ARG A 112 21.07 9.09 3.91
CA ARG A 112 22.36 9.72 4.22
C ARG A 112 23.41 9.32 3.17
N ARG A 113 24.43 10.15 2.99
CA ARG A 113 25.57 9.82 2.11
C ARG A 113 26.47 8.79 2.79
N GLY A 114 27.04 7.87 2.01
CA GLY A 114 28.02 6.87 2.49
C GLY A 114 27.42 5.76 3.35
N VAL A 115 26.11 5.56 3.31
CA VAL A 115 25.44 4.48 4.05
C VAL A 115 25.68 3.14 3.36
N ARG A 116 25.76 2.07 4.14
CA ARG A 116 25.81 0.69 3.62
C ARG A 116 24.40 0.23 3.25
N ILE A 117 23.85 0.79 2.17
CA ILE A 117 22.65 0.28 1.50
C ILE A 117 23.03 0.08 0.04
N ALA A 118 22.70 -1.08 -0.51
CA ALA A 118 22.94 -1.44 -1.88
C ALA A 118 22.23 -0.47 -2.84
N PRO A 119 22.92 0.16 -3.81
CA PRO A 119 22.28 1.04 -4.80
C PRO A 119 21.09 0.42 -5.55
N ALA A 120 21.08 -0.91 -5.71
CA ALA A 120 19.97 -1.63 -6.36
C ALA A 120 18.67 -1.66 -5.54
N VAL A 121 18.68 -1.26 -4.26
CA VAL A 121 17.48 -1.15 -3.42
C VAL A 121 16.54 -0.09 -3.98
N ALA A 122 17.06 1.08 -4.35
CA ALA A 122 16.26 2.20 -4.84
C ALA A 122 16.98 2.91 -6.00
N PRO A 123 17.12 2.24 -7.16
CA PRO A 123 17.89 2.77 -8.27
C PRO A 123 17.25 4.06 -8.80
N ASN A 124 18.06 5.11 -8.98
CA ASN A 124 17.63 6.43 -9.47
C ASN A 124 16.52 7.09 -8.63
N CYS A 125 16.35 6.69 -7.37
CA CYS A 125 15.36 7.28 -6.47
C CYS A 125 16.06 8.16 -5.42
N PRO A 126 15.58 9.41 -5.21
CA PRO A 126 16.17 10.32 -4.23
C PRO A 126 15.80 9.93 -2.79
N THR A 127 14.86 9.01 -2.61
CA THR A 127 14.30 8.60 -1.32
C THR A 127 14.49 7.09 -1.09
N LEU A 128 14.58 6.70 0.18
CA LEU A 128 14.62 5.32 0.63
C LEU A 128 13.35 5.00 1.42
N GLY A 129 12.54 4.06 0.92
CA GLY A 129 11.39 3.55 1.66
C GLY A 129 11.87 2.71 2.85
N THR A 130 11.58 3.14 4.07
CA THR A 130 12.06 2.51 5.30
C THR A 130 10.88 2.21 6.22
N MET A 131 10.90 1.06 6.89
CA MET A 131 9.89 0.68 7.87
C MET A 131 10.53 0.00 9.09
N LEU A 132 9.85 0.07 10.24
CA LEU A 132 10.17 -0.72 11.43
C LEU A 132 9.49 -2.09 11.36
N PRO A 133 9.92 -3.10 12.14
CA PRO A 133 9.19 -4.35 12.23
C PRO A 133 7.78 -4.13 12.79
N GLY A 134 6.76 -4.54 12.04
CA GLY A 134 5.35 -4.43 12.46
C GLY A 134 4.81 -5.66 13.20
N THR A 135 5.61 -6.71 13.40
CA THR A 135 5.19 -7.92 14.11
C THR A 135 6.33 -8.55 14.92
N PRO A 136 6.03 -9.33 15.98
CA PRO A 136 7.03 -10.03 16.79
C PRO A 136 7.94 -10.97 15.98
N LEU A 137 7.43 -11.52 14.86
CA LEU A 137 8.22 -12.31 13.93
C LEU A 137 9.38 -11.50 13.34
N TYR A 138 9.08 -10.31 12.80
CA TYR A 138 10.10 -9.45 12.19
C TYR A 138 11.03 -8.86 13.26
N GLU A 139 10.53 -8.54 14.45
CA GLU A 139 11.36 -8.08 15.58
C GLU A 139 12.41 -9.14 15.95
N ARG A 140 11.98 -10.40 16.12
CA ARG A 140 12.90 -11.50 16.45
C ARG A 140 13.83 -11.84 15.29
N LEU A 141 13.33 -11.84 14.05
CA LEU A 141 14.18 -12.09 12.87
C LEU A 141 15.29 -11.02 12.77
N LEU A 142 14.93 -9.74 12.88
CA LEU A 142 15.88 -8.63 12.83
C LEU A 142 16.83 -8.62 14.02
N SER A 143 16.45 -9.16 15.19
CA SER A 143 17.33 -9.25 16.35
C SER A 143 18.57 -10.12 16.10
N HIS A 144 18.44 -11.10 15.20
CA HIS A 144 19.50 -12.03 14.77
C HIS A 144 20.17 -11.66 13.42
N CYS A 145 19.69 -10.64 12.71
CA CYS A 145 20.31 -10.16 11.47
C CYS A 145 21.40 -9.11 11.74
N ASP A 146 22.51 -9.14 10.99
CA ASP A 146 23.62 -8.16 11.18
C ASP A 146 23.37 -6.81 10.50
N GLY A 147 22.24 -6.63 9.83
CA GLY A 147 21.98 -5.43 9.04
C GLY A 147 20.53 -5.30 8.57
N PRO A 148 20.24 -4.23 7.81
CA PRO A 148 18.92 -3.95 7.26
C PRO A 148 18.50 -4.99 6.23
N LEU A 149 17.20 -5.24 6.12
CA LEU A 149 16.64 -6.18 5.15
C LEU A 149 15.89 -5.44 4.05
N ALA A 150 16.13 -5.77 2.79
CA ALA A 150 15.33 -5.29 1.67
C ALA A 150 14.15 -6.26 1.46
N THR A 151 12.98 -5.72 1.18
CA THR A 151 11.76 -6.50 1.02
C THR A 151 10.98 -6.16 -0.24
N ALA A 152 10.45 -7.22 -0.87
CA ALA A 152 9.43 -7.13 -1.91
C ALA A 152 8.20 -7.94 -1.49
N THR A 153 7.01 -7.44 -1.81
CA THR A 153 5.76 -8.19 -1.64
C THR A 153 5.72 -9.33 -2.66
N LEU A 154 5.51 -10.57 -2.23
CA LEU A 154 5.36 -11.71 -3.13
C LEU A 154 4.01 -11.69 -3.85
N ASP A 155 3.00 -11.06 -3.25
CA ASP A 155 1.62 -11.11 -3.75
C ASP A 155 1.18 -9.93 -4.65
N ALA A 156 2.09 -9.33 -5.40
CA ALA A 156 1.69 -8.33 -6.40
C ALA A 156 0.94 -8.94 -7.61
N VAL A 157 0.75 -10.26 -7.68
CA VAL A 157 0.26 -10.95 -8.90
C VAL A 157 -0.70 -12.11 -8.61
N GLY A 158 -1.20 -12.31 -7.39
CA GLY A 158 -2.11 -13.42 -7.06
C GLY A 158 -1.49 -14.81 -7.28
N ARG A 159 -0.15 -14.88 -7.41
CA ARG A 159 0.61 -16.12 -7.65
C ARG A 159 0.90 -16.90 -6.39
N PHE A 160 0.77 -16.24 -5.24
CA PHE A 160 1.13 -16.80 -3.93
C PHE A 160 -0.10 -16.89 -3.02
N ARG A 161 -1.28 -17.09 -3.60
CA ARG A 161 -2.42 -17.54 -2.80
C ARG A 161 -2.21 -19.02 -2.51
N ALA A 162 -2.18 -19.37 -1.22
CA ALA A 162 -2.19 -20.77 -0.82
C ALA A 162 -3.39 -21.46 -1.49
N PRO A 163 -3.23 -22.64 -2.10
CA PRO A 163 -4.38 -23.48 -2.40
C PRO A 163 -5.10 -23.78 -1.08
N GLU A 164 -6.42 -23.98 -1.14
CA GLU A 164 -7.29 -24.37 -0.02
C GLU A 164 -6.97 -25.76 0.56
N SER A 165 -5.74 -26.27 0.43
CA SER A 165 -5.36 -27.62 0.86
C SER A 165 -4.11 -27.64 1.72
N ASP A 166 -4.12 -28.59 2.65
CA ASP A 166 -3.14 -28.99 3.67
C ASP A 166 -1.76 -29.44 3.12
N SER A 167 -1.36 -28.92 1.95
CA SER A 167 -0.10 -29.23 1.29
C SER A 167 1.06 -28.53 2.00
N PRO A 168 2.18 -29.19 2.30
CA PRO A 168 3.36 -28.52 2.84
C PRO A 168 3.81 -27.42 1.87
N ARG A 169 3.84 -26.17 2.36
CA ARG A 169 4.24 -25.02 1.55
C ARG A 169 5.70 -25.20 1.10
N THR A 170 5.92 -25.36 -0.19
CA THR A 170 7.28 -25.27 -0.75
C THR A 170 7.68 -23.80 -0.88
N PRO A 171 8.97 -23.46 -0.75
CA PRO A 171 9.42 -22.12 -1.08
C PRO A 171 9.04 -21.75 -2.53
N PRO A 172 8.67 -20.48 -2.79
CA PRO A 172 8.52 -19.99 -4.14
C PRO A 172 9.84 -20.15 -4.90
N ALA A 173 9.78 -20.28 -6.23
CA ALA A 173 10.97 -20.52 -7.08
C ALA A 173 12.03 -19.41 -6.93
N GLU A 174 11.60 -18.22 -6.53
CA GLU A 174 12.44 -17.05 -6.31
C GLU A 174 13.25 -17.13 -5.00
N ALA A 175 12.80 -17.91 -4.01
CA ALA A 175 13.39 -17.98 -2.67
C ALA A 175 14.23 -19.25 -2.44
N ASP A 176 15.27 -19.13 -1.62
CA ASP A 176 16.13 -20.26 -1.22
C ASP A 176 15.55 -21.05 -0.03
N ALA A 177 14.64 -20.42 0.73
CA ALA A 177 13.90 -21.03 1.84
C ALA A 177 12.59 -20.28 2.12
N LEU A 178 11.71 -20.92 2.90
CA LEU A 178 10.45 -20.38 3.36
C LEU A 178 10.37 -20.43 4.89
N LEU A 179 10.17 -19.27 5.52
CA LEU A 179 9.77 -19.14 6.91
C LEU A 179 8.25 -18.98 6.98
N SER A 180 7.54 -20.03 7.39
CA SER A 180 6.08 -20.05 7.47
C SER A 180 5.60 -19.91 8.91
N CYS A 181 4.68 -18.98 9.15
CA CYS A 181 3.88 -18.93 10.38
C CYS A 181 2.52 -19.59 10.14
N GLU A 182 1.89 -20.09 11.21
CA GLU A 182 0.67 -20.92 11.11
C GLU A 182 -0.59 -20.14 10.70
N GLU A 183 -0.58 -18.81 10.83
CA GLU A 183 -1.69 -17.97 10.41
C GLU A 183 -1.49 -17.45 8.97
N PRO A 184 -2.29 -17.94 7.99
CA PRO A 184 -2.26 -17.39 6.64
C PRO A 184 -2.79 -15.96 6.63
N CYS A 185 -2.24 -15.14 5.73
CA CYS A 185 -2.74 -13.79 5.52
C CYS A 185 -4.17 -13.84 4.94
N ALA A 186 -5.16 -13.32 5.69
CA ALA A 186 -6.56 -13.28 5.26
C ALA A 186 -6.80 -12.30 4.09
N SER A 187 -5.99 -11.25 3.99
CA SER A 187 -6.10 -10.21 2.97
C SER A 187 -4.72 -9.73 2.52
N CYS A 188 -4.41 -9.91 1.25
CA CYS A 188 -3.12 -9.53 0.68
C CYS A 188 -3.05 -8.04 0.31
N ILE A 189 -3.31 -7.22 1.31
CA ILE A 189 -3.25 -5.77 1.20
C ILE A 189 -1.79 -5.34 1.35
N GLY A 190 -1.30 -4.53 0.41
CA GLY A 190 0.05 -3.95 0.46
C GLY A 190 0.25 -2.98 1.64
N ASP A 191 1.50 -2.71 1.98
CA ASP A 191 1.84 -1.76 3.05
C ASP A 191 1.41 -0.33 2.70
N SER A 192 1.03 0.46 3.69
CA SER A 192 0.91 1.90 3.51
C SER A 192 2.27 2.51 3.17
N ILE A 193 2.27 3.48 2.25
CA ILE A 193 3.47 4.26 1.89
C ILE A 193 3.17 5.71 2.18
N VAL A 194 4.02 6.33 3.00
CA VAL A 194 3.86 7.71 3.47
C VAL A 194 5.13 8.51 3.31
N PHE A 195 5.01 9.83 3.26
CA PHE A 195 6.13 10.75 3.24
C PHE A 195 5.80 12.02 4.04
N SER A 196 6.81 12.66 4.59
CA SER A 196 6.63 13.90 5.33
C SER A 196 6.50 15.11 4.38
N LEU A 197 5.52 15.96 4.64
CA LEU A 197 5.26 17.22 3.98
C LEU A 197 5.13 18.31 5.05
N GLY A 198 6.22 19.03 5.29
CA GLY A 198 6.30 19.98 6.41
C GLY A 198 6.30 19.23 7.75
N ASP A 199 5.35 19.56 8.61
CA ASP A 199 5.09 18.94 9.91
C ASP A 199 4.04 17.81 9.83
N GLN A 200 3.51 17.52 8.64
CA GLN A 200 2.48 16.52 8.42
C GLN A 200 2.99 15.33 7.61
N VAL A 201 2.24 14.23 7.64
CA VAL A 201 2.49 13.03 6.84
C VAL A 201 1.42 12.93 5.77
N ALA A 202 1.83 12.73 4.52
CA ALA A 202 0.96 12.48 3.38
C ALA A 202 1.05 11.01 2.94
N TYR A 203 -0.08 10.47 2.46
CA TYR A 203 -0.14 9.12 1.93
C TYR A 203 0.15 9.11 0.42
N LEU A 204 1.10 8.27 0.01
CA LEU A 204 1.27 7.88 -1.39
C LEU A 204 0.43 6.64 -1.72
N ARG A 205 0.33 5.71 -0.76
CA ARG A 205 -0.51 4.52 -0.84
C ARG A 205 -1.13 4.27 0.52
N ARG A 206 -2.46 4.15 0.57
CA ARG A 206 -3.18 3.72 1.78
C ARG A 206 -3.34 2.21 1.73
N GLY A 207 -2.65 1.53 2.63
CA GLY A 207 -2.56 0.07 2.70
C GLY A 207 -3.25 -0.48 3.95
N ARG A 208 -2.80 -1.67 4.35
CA ARG A 208 -3.50 -2.62 5.23
C ARG A 208 -4.15 -2.03 6.49
N ALA A 209 -3.43 -1.22 7.25
CA ALA A 209 -3.96 -0.75 8.53
C ALA A 209 -4.60 0.63 8.48
N ASP A 210 -4.31 1.40 7.42
CA ASP A 210 -4.90 2.72 7.26
C ASP A 210 -6.21 2.65 6.48
N ALA A 211 -6.36 1.70 5.56
CA ALA A 211 -7.56 1.56 4.72
C ALA A 211 -8.83 1.37 5.57
N GLU A 212 -8.74 0.62 6.67
CA GLU A 212 -9.89 0.31 7.54
C GLU A 212 -10.28 1.44 8.50
N ILE A 213 -9.52 2.54 8.57
CA ILE A 213 -9.83 3.68 9.44
C ILE A 213 -10.85 4.59 8.72
N PRO A 214 -12.10 4.73 9.23
CA PRO A 214 -13.08 5.60 8.62
C PRO A 214 -12.59 7.05 8.56
N LEU A 215 -12.72 7.68 7.39
CA LEU A 215 -12.57 9.11 7.25
C LEU A 215 -13.88 9.79 7.66
N GLN A 216 -13.84 10.62 8.68
CA GLN A 216 -15.01 11.40 9.12
C GLN A 216 -15.09 12.68 8.29
N LEU A 217 -16.21 12.90 7.61
CA LEU A 217 -16.48 14.16 6.94
C LEU A 217 -17.01 15.16 7.98
N SER A 218 -16.30 16.29 8.14
CA SER A 218 -16.58 17.28 9.18
C SER A 218 -17.87 18.10 8.96
N HIS A 219 -18.49 18.00 7.79
CA HIS A 219 -19.58 18.88 7.38
C HIS A 219 -20.97 18.29 7.62
N ALA A 220 -21.90 19.12 8.10
CA ALA A 220 -23.28 18.72 8.40
C ALA A 220 -24.03 18.11 7.20
N ALA A 221 -23.72 18.56 5.97
CA ALA A 221 -24.27 18.00 4.73
C ALA A 221 -23.85 16.54 4.49
N ALA A 222 -22.76 16.07 5.11
CA ALA A 222 -22.34 14.68 5.02
C ALA A 222 -23.20 13.73 5.87
N LYS A 223 -23.94 14.23 6.88
CA LYS A 223 -24.77 13.37 7.76
C LYS A 223 -26.06 12.86 7.13
N ALA A 224 -26.49 13.46 6.02
CA ALA A 224 -27.68 13.05 5.27
C ALA A 224 -27.29 12.51 3.88
N THR A 225 -26.28 11.64 3.85
CA THR A 225 -25.78 11.06 2.59
C THR A 225 -26.55 9.80 2.23
N VAL A 226 -27.07 9.78 1.00
CA VAL A 226 -27.53 8.55 0.35
C VAL A 226 -26.35 7.55 0.32
N PRO A 227 -26.53 6.28 0.74
CA PRO A 227 -25.49 5.26 0.64
C PRO A 227 -24.88 5.22 -0.75
N THR A 228 -23.64 5.69 -0.88
CA THR A 228 -22.97 5.91 -2.16
C THR A 228 -21.70 5.07 -2.26
N LEU A 229 -21.58 4.29 -3.33
CA LEU A 229 -20.36 3.59 -3.72
C LEU A 229 -19.57 4.45 -4.70
N ALA A 230 -18.34 4.83 -4.39
CA ALA A 230 -17.42 5.46 -5.34
C ALA A 230 -16.43 4.41 -5.86
N VAL A 231 -16.41 4.15 -7.17
CA VAL A 231 -15.60 3.08 -7.77
C VAL A 231 -14.19 3.51 -8.18
N GLY A 232 -13.87 4.80 -8.01
CA GLY A 232 -12.55 5.36 -8.36
C GLY A 232 -12.28 5.38 -9.86
N CYS A 233 -11.01 5.24 -10.20
CA CYS A 233 -10.47 5.22 -11.57
C CYS A 233 -9.60 3.96 -11.80
N ASP A 234 -9.22 3.70 -13.04
CA ASP A 234 -8.53 2.44 -13.40
C ASP A 234 -7.10 2.34 -12.87
N ARG A 235 -6.36 3.45 -12.84
CA ARG A 235 -4.97 3.45 -12.36
C ARG A 235 -4.95 3.80 -10.87
N ARG A 236 -4.20 3.01 -10.09
CA ARG A 236 -4.06 3.19 -8.63
C ARG A 236 -5.42 3.19 -7.90
N CYS A 237 -6.33 2.36 -8.39
CA CYS A 237 -7.72 2.29 -7.96
C CYS A 237 -7.84 2.04 -6.45
N ALA A 238 -8.80 2.72 -5.84
CA ALA A 238 -9.37 2.42 -4.54
C ALA A 238 -10.87 2.76 -4.60
N VAL A 239 -11.67 1.98 -3.88
CA VAL A 239 -13.13 2.11 -3.80
C VAL A 239 -13.48 2.80 -2.50
N ALA A 240 -14.58 3.56 -2.46
CA ALA A 240 -15.07 4.17 -1.25
C ALA A 240 -16.56 3.88 -0.99
N LEU A 241 -16.93 3.66 0.27
CA LEU A 241 -18.31 3.70 0.72
C LEU A 241 -18.55 5.02 1.46
N LEU A 242 -19.64 5.70 1.13
CA LEU A 242 -20.10 6.90 1.82
C LEU A 242 -21.48 6.65 2.44
N PHE A 243 -21.57 6.74 3.77
CA PHE A 243 -22.81 6.68 4.55
C PHE A 243 -22.63 7.38 5.90
N ASP A 244 -23.70 7.94 6.46
CA ASP A 244 -23.71 8.56 7.80
C ASP A 244 -22.59 9.58 8.06
N GLY A 245 -22.13 10.29 7.01
CA GLY A 245 -21.02 11.24 7.11
C GLY A 245 -19.63 10.61 7.21
N GLN A 246 -19.51 9.31 6.96
CA GLN A 246 -18.27 8.54 6.99
C GLN A 246 -17.90 8.10 5.58
N VAL A 247 -16.61 8.12 5.30
CA VAL A 247 -16.03 7.51 4.11
C VAL A 247 -15.14 6.35 4.53
N ILE A 248 -15.50 5.14 4.10
CA ILE A 248 -14.67 3.96 4.22
C ILE A 248 -13.95 3.75 2.90
N LEU A 249 -12.62 3.75 2.91
CA LEU A 249 -11.82 3.46 1.72
C LEU A 249 -11.40 1.99 1.72
N SER A 250 -11.40 1.36 0.54
CA SER A 250 -10.73 0.09 0.36
C SER A 250 -9.21 0.28 0.44
N GLU A 251 -8.50 -0.84 0.47
CA GLU A 251 -7.10 -0.89 0.10
C GLU A 251 -6.84 -0.33 -1.30
N HIS A 252 -5.57 -0.06 -1.57
CA HIS A 252 -5.07 0.15 -2.92
C HIS A 252 -5.14 -1.15 -3.75
N ILE A 253 -5.96 -1.14 -4.80
CA ILE A 253 -6.20 -2.28 -5.68
C ILE A 253 -5.19 -2.33 -6.84
N GLY A 254 -4.77 -1.18 -7.36
CA GLY A 254 -3.77 -1.09 -8.41
C GLY A 254 -4.33 -0.69 -9.78
N ASP A 255 -3.83 -1.31 -10.86
CA ASP A 255 -4.21 -0.99 -12.25
C ASP A 255 -5.24 -1.99 -12.78
N LEU A 256 -6.48 -1.54 -12.95
CA LEU A 256 -7.61 -2.37 -13.36
C LEU A 256 -7.47 -2.95 -14.77
N THR A 257 -6.58 -2.42 -15.62
CA THR A 257 -6.34 -2.99 -16.96
C THR A 257 -5.71 -4.39 -16.88
N ALA A 258 -5.10 -4.73 -15.74
CA ALA A 258 -4.62 -6.07 -15.48
C ALA A 258 -5.77 -6.99 -15.01
N PRO A 259 -6.02 -8.15 -15.66
CA PRO A 259 -7.17 -9.00 -15.33
C PRO A 259 -7.28 -9.42 -13.87
N HIS A 260 -6.14 -9.71 -13.21
CA HIS A 260 -6.11 -10.08 -11.80
C HIS A 260 -6.49 -8.92 -10.87
N ALA A 261 -6.12 -7.68 -11.24
CA ALA A 261 -6.47 -6.48 -10.48
C ALA A 261 -7.96 -6.15 -10.65
N PHE A 262 -8.53 -6.31 -11.84
CA PHE A 262 -9.98 -6.16 -12.03
C PHE A 262 -10.78 -7.21 -11.25
N GLN A 263 -10.34 -8.47 -11.24
CA GLN A 263 -10.97 -9.49 -10.40
C GLN A 263 -10.85 -9.18 -8.90
N HIS A 264 -9.70 -8.64 -8.47
CA HIS A 264 -9.54 -8.18 -7.10
C HIS A 264 -10.48 -7.02 -6.78
N PHE A 265 -10.60 -6.03 -7.67
CA PHE A 265 -11.52 -4.90 -7.56
C PHE A 265 -12.96 -5.36 -7.31
N VAL A 266 -13.49 -6.28 -8.12
CA VAL A 266 -14.86 -6.79 -7.95
C VAL A 266 -15.04 -7.44 -6.58
N ARG A 267 -14.09 -8.30 -6.17
CA ARG A 267 -14.12 -8.94 -4.85
C ARG A 267 -14.00 -7.93 -3.71
N SER A 268 -13.21 -6.87 -3.88
CA SER A 268 -13.03 -5.82 -2.86
C SER A 268 -14.30 -5.00 -2.69
N VAL A 269 -15.03 -4.70 -3.78
CA VAL A 269 -16.36 -4.07 -3.69
C VAL A 269 -17.33 -4.97 -2.92
N GLU A 270 -17.42 -6.25 -3.29
CA GLU A 270 -18.30 -7.22 -2.62
C GLU A 270 -17.95 -7.40 -1.14
N ALA A 271 -16.67 -7.58 -0.83
CA ALA A 271 -16.17 -7.77 0.52
C ALA A 271 -16.42 -6.54 1.39
N LEU A 272 -16.13 -5.34 0.88
CA LEU A 272 -16.31 -4.09 1.62
C LEU A 272 -17.80 -3.82 1.87
N CYS A 273 -18.66 -4.00 0.87
CA CYS A 273 -20.11 -3.89 1.06
C CYS A 273 -20.61 -4.92 2.10
N GLY A 274 -20.18 -6.17 2.00
CA GLY A 274 -20.56 -7.25 2.92
C GLY A 274 -20.11 -6.99 4.36
N GLN A 275 -18.87 -6.53 4.56
CA GLN A 275 -18.30 -6.22 5.87
C GLN A 275 -19.13 -5.17 6.63
N TYR A 276 -19.65 -4.17 5.92
CA TYR A 276 -20.42 -3.08 6.51
C TYR A 276 -21.94 -3.27 6.39
N GLY A 277 -22.42 -4.40 5.85
CA GLY A 277 -23.84 -4.60 5.55
C GLY A 277 -24.41 -3.49 4.66
N PHE A 278 -23.58 -2.96 3.76
CA PHE A 278 -23.85 -1.76 2.99
C PHE A 278 -24.49 -2.09 1.64
N GLU A 279 -25.67 -1.53 1.39
CA GLU A 279 -26.36 -1.62 0.11
C GLU A 279 -26.26 -0.27 -0.63
N PRO A 280 -25.50 -0.19 -1.74
CA PRO A 280 -25.37 1.05 -2.49
C PRO A 280 -26.70 1.45 -3.10
N GLN A 281 -27.13 2.69 -2.83
CA GLN A 281 -28.31 3.31 -3.45
C GLN A 281 -27.92 4.25 -4.60
N ARG A 282 -26.62 4.52 -4.74
CA ARG A 282 -26.02 5.38 -5.75
C ARG A 282 -24.59 4.94 -6.01
N VAL A 283 -24.12 5.14 -7.23
CA VAL A 283 -22.73 4.91 -7.60
C VAL A 283 -22.09 6.16 -8.22
N VAL A 284 -20.85 6.45 -7.85
CA VAL A 284 -20.03 7.54 -8.37
C VAL A 284 -18.84 6.94 -9.13
N CYS A 285 -18.57 7.43 -10.33
CA CYS A 285 -17.41 7.02 -11.13
C CYS A 285 -16.74 8.22 -11.81
N ASP A 286 -15.57 7.99 -12.40
CA ASP A 286 -14.92 8.93 -13.31
C ASP A 286 -15.81 9.24 -14.54
N CYS A 287 -15.62 10.40 -15.16
CA CYS A 287 -16.33 10.78 -16.38
C CYS A 287 -15.88 10.01 -17.63
N ASP A 288 -14.69 9.40 -17.62
CA ASP A 288 -14.23 8.57 -18.74
C ASP A 288 -15.03 7.26 -18.83
N ALA A 289 -15.90 7.20 -19.84
CA ALA A 289 -16.73 6.05 -20.16
C ALA A 289 -15.95 4.77 -20.50
N ARG A 290 -14.67 4.88 -20.89
CA ARG A 290 -13.84 3.76 -21.32
C ARG A 290 -13.21 3.02 -20.14
N GLN A 291 -13.09 3.67 -18.99
CA GLN A 291 -12.50 3.08 -17.79
C GLN A 291 -13.30 1.85 -17.34
N LEU A 292 -12.61 0.79 -16.95
CA LEU A 292 -13.21 -0.45 -16.46
C LEU A 292 -14.01 -0.23 -15.18
N SER A 293 -13.54 0.62 -14.28
CA SER A 293 -14.28 1.10 -13.10
C SER A 293 -15.62 1.75 -13.48
N THR A 294 -15.62 2.65 -14.47
CA THR A 294 -16.84 3.30 -15.00
C THR A 294 -17.78 2.30 -15.67
N GLN A 295 -17.25 1.35 -16.45
CA GLN A 295 -18.06 0.29 -17.05
C GLN A 295 -18.72 -0.59 -15.98
N PHE A 296 -18.00 -0.95 -14.92
CA PHE A 296 -18.55 -1.67 -13.78
C PHE A 296 -19.67 -0.88 -13.10
N ALA A 297 -19.47 0.42 -12.82
CA ALA A 297 -20.49 1.26 -12.20
C ALA A 297 -21.80 1.30 -13.02
N ARG A 298 -21.70 1.34 -14.35
CA ARG A 298 -22.88 1.30 -15.25
C ARG A 298 -23.62 -0.03 -15.20
N GLN A 299 -22.91 -1.14 -14.99
CA GLN A 299 -23.53 -2.47 -14.89
C GLN A 299 -24.37 -2.64 -13.62
N LEU A 300 -24.11 -1.87 -12.55
CA LEU A 300 -24.89 -1.92 -11.32
C LEU A 300 -26.33 -1.41 -11.48
N ARG A 301 -26.64 -0.66 -12.55
CA ARG A 301 -27.98 -0.08 -12.83
C ARG A 301 -28.55 0.76 -11.67
N LEU A 302 -27.67 1.34 -10.87
CA LEU A 302 -28.02 2.31 -9.82
C LEU A 302 -27.97 3.74 -10.40
N PRO A 303 -28.59 4.72 -9.71
CA PRO A 303 -28.34 6.13 -9.98
C PRO A 303 -26.83 6.42 -10.07
N LEU A 304 -26.38 6.84 -11.25
CA LEU A 304 -24.97 7.04 -11.59
C LEU A 304 -24.63 8.53 -11.58
N ILE A 305 -23.56 8.90 -10.88
CA ILE A 305 -22.95 10.23 -10.94
C ILE A 305 -21.55 10.10 -11.52
N THR A 306 -21.31 10.79 -12.63
CA THR A 306 -19.98 10.95 -13.22
C THR A 306 -19.31 12.19 -12.65
N VAL A 307 -18.02 12.08 -12.27
CA VAL A 307 -17.22 13.18 -11.73
C VAL A 307 -15.96 13.33 -12.57
N GLN A 308 -15.64 14.58 -12.93
CA GLN A 308 -14.40 14.89 -13.65
C GLN A 308 -13.17 14.57 -12.79
N HIS A 309 -12.14 13.97 -13.40
CA HIS A 309 -10.97 13.42 -12.72
C HIS A 309 -10.20 14.45 -11.86
N HIS A 310 -9.85 15.60 -12.43
CA HIS A 310 -9.12 16.67 -11.75
C HIS A 310 -9.97 17.33 -10.66
N ARG A 311 -11.28 17.48 -10.87
CA ARG A 311 -12.22 17.89 -9.83
C ARG A 311 -12.22 16.91 -8.66
N ALA A 312 -12.20 15.60 -8.92
CA ALA A 312 -12.13 14.59 -7.88
C ALA A 312 -10.83 14.72 -7.05
N HIS A 313 -9.69 15.02 -7.68
CA HIS A 313 -8.44 15.32 -6.97
C HIS A 313 -8.61 16.51 -6.01
N VAL A 314 -9.16 17.64 -6.48
CA VAL A 314 -9.40 18.82 -5.60
C VAL A 314 -10.39 18.48 -4.48
N ALA A 315 -11.48 17.79 -4.81
CA ALA A 315 -12.51 17.40 -3.84
C ALA A 315 -11.96 16.47 -2.74
N SER A 316 -10.99 15.61 -3.05
CA SER A 316 -10.37 14.74 -2.04
C SER A 316 -9.58 15.54 -0.99
N VAL A 317 -8.88 16.60 -1.40
CA VAL A 317 -8.18 17.52 -0.48
C VAL A 317 -9.16 18.30 0.38
N LEU A 318 -10.25 18.79 -0.22
CA LEU A 318 -11.32 19.48 0.53
C LEU A 318 -11.95 18.56 1.57
N ALA A 319 -12.22 17.30 1.21
CA ALA A 319 -12.77 16.31 2.11
C ALA A 319 -11.81 16.00 3.27
N ASP A 320 -10.52 15.78 2.98
CA ASP A 320 -9.48 15.51 3.98
C ASP A 320 -9.29 16.69 4.96
N ARG A 321 -9.34 17.92 4.46
CA ARG A 321 -9.22 19.14 5.28
C ARG A 321 -10.52 19.57 5.93
N GLY A 322 -11.64 18.97 5.55
CA GLY A 322 -12.95 19.39 5.98
C GLY A 322 -13.30 20.81 5.55
N TRP A 323 -12.84 21.25 4.38
CA TRP A 323 -13.10 22.57 3.82
C TRP A 323 -14.31 22.55 2.88
N ILE A 324 -15.10 23.63 2.88
CA ILE A 324 -16.25 23.80 1.96
C ILE A 324 -16.22 25.11 1.17
N ASP A 325 -15.36 26.04 1.56
CA ASP A 325 -15.24 27.31 0.87
C ASP A 325 -14.68 27.12 -0.54
N PRO A 326 -14.99 28.04 -1.48
CA PRO A 326 -14.41 28.00 -2.80
C PRO A 326 -12.87 28.01 -2.76
N VAL A 327 -12.24 27.14 -3.53
CA VAL A 327 -10.78 27.03 -3.62
C VAL A 327 -10.28 27.10 -5.05
N ILE A 328 -9.00 27.42 -5.20
CA ILE A 328 -8.24 27.18 -6.41
C ILE A 328 -7.40 25.93 -6.17
N GLY A 329 -7.65 24.89 -6.96
CA GLY A 329 -6.85 23.67 -7.02
C GLY A 329 -5.84 23.75 -8.15
N VAL A 330 -4.63 23.25 -7.87
CA VAL A 330 -3.61 22.97 -8.88
C VAL A 330 -3.49 21.46 -8.97
N VAL A 331 -3.84 20.88 -10.11
CA VAL A 331 -3.87 19.42 -10.29
C VAL A 331 -2.88 19.02 -11.37
N CYS A 332 -1.83 18.33 -10.95
CA CYS A 332 -0.77 17.82 -11.83
C CYS A 332 -0.77 16.29 -11.78
N ASP A 333 -1.18 15.64 -12.86
CA ASP A 333 -1.31 14.18 -12.92
C ASP A 333 -0.75 13.58 -14.22
N GLY A 334 -0.97 12.27 -14.40
CA GLY A 334 -0.48 11.53 -15.57
C GLY A 334 -1.38 11.60 -16.79
N GLY A 335 -2.38 12.49 -16.82
CA GLY A 335 -3.32 12.62 -17.91
C GLY A 335 -4.66 11.94 -17.65
N ALA A 336 -5.76 12.68 -17.85
CA ALA A 336 -7.13 12.18 -17.93
C ALA A 336 -7.92 12.95 -19.01
N PRO A 337 -9.04 12.41 -19.53
CA PRO A 337 -9.90 13.17 -20.43
C PRO A 337 -10.39 14.47 -19.79
N GLY A 338 -10.32 15.55 -20.55
CA GLY A 338 -10.97 16.80 -20.23
C GLY A 338 -12.47 16.76 -20.49
N ASP A 339 -13.16 17.84 -20.12
CA ASP A 339 -14.59 18.00 -20.39
C ASP A 339 -14.91 18.15 -21.88
N ASP A 340 -13.92 18.61 -22.65
CA ASP A 340 -13.97 18.68 -24.10
C ASP A 340 -13.38 17.39 -24.68
N ASP A 341 -14.10 16.75 -25.60
CA ASP A 341 -13.78 15.44 -26.22
C ASP A 341 -12.37 15.31 -26.86
N ARG A 342 -11.58 16.40 -26.90
CA ARG A 342 -10.27 16.48 -27.55
C ARG A 342 -9.13 16.83 -26.59
N SER A 343 -9.44 17.21 -25.36
CA SER A 343 -8.47 17.71 -24.39
C SER A 343 -8.01 16.58 -23.47
N GLN A 344 -6.70 16.42 -23.29
CA GLN A 344 -6.13 15.58 -22.23
C GLN A 344 -5.64 16.51 -21.12
N TRP A 345 -6.32 16.49 -19.98
CA TRP A 345 -5.94 17.31 -18.83
C TRP A 345 -4.79 16.64 -18.08
N GLY A 346 -3.85 17.45 -17.59
CA GLY A 346 -2.62 16.94 -16.96
C GLY A 346 -1.96 17.92 -16.00
N CYS A 347 -2.23 19.22 -16.16
CA CYS A 347 -1.71 20.28 -15.31
C CYS A 347 -2.70 21.45 -15.37
N GLU A 348 -3.66 21.44 -14.45
CA GLU A 348 -4.86 22.26 -14.51
C GLU A 348 -4.94 23.19 -13.29
N LEU A 349 -5.31 24.44 -13.55
CA LEU A 349 -5.78 25.39 -12.55
C LEU A 349 -7.31 25.35 -12.56
N ILE A 350 -7.91 24.91 -11.46
CA ILE A 350 -9.37 24.72 -11.38
C ILE A 350 -9.89 25.48 -10.17
N ARG A 351 -10.94 26.28 -10.37
CA ARG A 351 -11.74 26.82 -9.27
C ARG A 351 -12.83 25.81 -8.93
N CYS A 352 -12.90 25.37 -7.68
CA CYS A 352 -13.98 24.51 -7.18
C CYS A 352 -14.83 25.29 -6.17
N ALA A 353 -16.15 25.26 -6.33
CA ALA A 353 -17.10 25.89 -5.41
C ALA A 353 -18.31 24.97 -5.22
N GLY A 354 -18.34 24.24 -4.10
CA GLY A 354 -19.39 23.24 -3.85
C GLY A 354 -19.39 22.14 -4.91
N ALA A 355 -20.51 21.99 -5.62
CA ALA A 355 -20.67 21.00 -6.68
C ALA A 355 -20.14 21.49 -8.05
N ASP A 356 -19.84 22.78 -8.18
CA ASP A 356 -19.43 23.39 -9.44
C ASP A 356 -17.90 23.53 -9.51
N TYR A 357 -17.37 23.51 -10.72
CA TYR A 357 -15.98 23.80 -10.98
C TYR A 357 -15.81 24.52 -12.32
N GLU A 358 -14.74 25.30 -12.42
CA GLU A 358 -14.37 26.08 -13.60
C GLU A 358 -12.87 25.91 -13.84
N ARG A 359 -12.49 25.54 -15.07
CA ARG A 359 -11.09 25.48 -15.49
C ARG A 359 -10.59 26.91 -15.75
N LEU A 360 -9.64 27.38 -14.96
CA LEU A 360 -9.06 28.72 -15.04
C LEU A 360 -7.84 28.80 -15.97
N GLY A 361 -7.12 27.70 -16.15
CA GLY A 361 -5.91 27.68 -16.96
C GLY A 361 -5.25 26.31 -17.02
N HIS A 362 -4.34 26.14 -17.97
CA HIS A 362 -3.65 24.87 -18.21
C HIS A 362 -2.31 25.06 -18.92
N LEU A 363 -1.48 24.03 -18.91
CA LEU A 363 -0.31 23.99 -19.79
C LEU A 363 -0.75 23.95 -21.25
N LYS A 364 -0.08 24.74 -22.09
CA LYS A 364 -0.36 24.80 -23.53
C LYS A 364 -0.26 23.39 -24.13
N TYR A 365 -1.27 22.99 -24.90
CA TYR A 365 -1.22 21.77 -25.69
C TYR A 365 -0.17 21.90 -26.80
N ASP A 366 0.58 20.82 -27.02
CA ASP A 366 1.55 20.72 -28.11
C ASP A 366 0.87 20.62 -29.48
#